data_AF-A0A8T4QFF7-F1
#
_entry.id   AF-A0A8T4QFF7-F1
#
_cell.length_a   1.000
_cell.length_b   1.000
_cell.length_c   1.000
_cell.angle_alpha   90.00
_cell.angle_beta   90.00
_cell.angle_gamma   90.00
#
_symmetry.space_group_name_H-M   'P 1'
#
loop_
_entity.id
_entity.type
_entity.pdbx_description
1 polymer ?
#
loop_
_entity_poly.entity_id
_entity_poly.type
_entity_poly.pdbx_seq_one_letter_code
_entity_poly.pdbx_strand_id
1 'polypeptide(L)'
;MGWLYKKSEAATTLLVIIVIVFFLGWLINVSQRECKVNRDCGSESYCGSDFSCHSYPTIQKTIVQYNLFWPAVIIGLAIVISAWIFKGGELRFRKEQKQAVMEKIEEKEPVEDISEPYYKSDSNVRTP
;
A
#
# COMPACT_ATOMS: atom_id res chain seq x y z
N MET A 1 -40.03 47.65 48.53
CA MET A 1 -39.60 46.68 47.47
C MET A 1 -38.79 47.40 46.39
N GLY A 2 -37.58 47.92 46.70
CA GLY A 2 -36.78 48.71 45.73
C GLY A 2 -35.34 48.23 45.53
N TRP A 3 -34.90 47.19 46.26
CA TRP A 3 -33.51 46.75 46.28
C TRP A 3 -33.17 45.63 45.29
N LEU A 4 -34.18 45.05 44.62
CA LEU A 4 -34.01 43.97 43.63
C LEU A 4 -33.78 44.49 42.20
N TYR A 5 -34.18 45.74 41.89
CA TYR A 5 -34.05 46.29 40.53
C TYR A 5 -32.58 46.62 40.15
N LYS A 6 -31.78 47.16 41.08
CA LYS A 6 -30.37 47.50 40.80
C LYS A 6 -29.45 46.29 40.56
N LYS A 7 -29.77 45.12 41.13
CA LYS A 7 -29.06 43.87 40.83
C LYS A 7 -29.46 43.28 39.48
N SER A 8 -30.70 43.51 39.03
CA SER A 8 -31.20 43.01 37.76
C SER A 8 -30.54 43.71 36.57
N GLU A 9 -30.31 45.02 36.65
CA GLU A 9 -29.63 45.76 35.57
C GLU A 9 -28.22 45.22 35.35
N ALA A 10 -27.40 45.16 36.40
CA ALA A 10 -26.04 44.62 36.29
C ALA A 10 -26.00 43.18 35.77
N ALA A 11 -26.94 42.32 36.21
CA ALA A 11 -27.03 40.95 35.73
C ALA A 11 -27.44 40.89 34.24
N THR A 12 -28.39 41.72 33.82
CA THR A 12 -28.80 41.79 32.41
C THR A 12 -27.68 42.32 31.51
N THR A 13 -26.93 43.34 31.92
CA THR A 13 -25.79 43.85 31.15
C THR A 13 -24.71 42.79 31.00
N LEU A 14 -24.40 42.07 32.07
CA LEU A 14 -23.39 41.01 32.06
C LEU A 14 -23.78 39.84 31.15
N LEU A 15 -25.06 39.44 31.17
CA LEU A 15 -25.61 38.42 30.28
C LEU A 15 -25.53 38.86 28.81
N VAL A 16 -25.92 40.11 28.51
CA VAL A 16 -25.83 40.67 27.15
C VAL A 16 -24.38 40.68 26.65
N ILE A 17 -23.42 41.06 27.50
CA ILE A 17 -22.00 41.04 27.14
C ILE A 17 -21.55 39.60 26.82
N ILE A 18 -21.91 38.61 27.64
CA ILE A 18 -21.57 37.20 27.39
C ILE A 18 -22.14 36.73 26.05
N VAL A 19 -23.39 37.07 25.76
CA VAL A 19 -24.04 36.73 24.49
C VAL A 19 -23.29 37.36 23.32
N ILE A 20 -22.95 38.65 23.41
CA ILE A 20 -22.18 39.35 22.37
C ILE A 20 -20.81 38.69 22.15
N VAL A 21 -20.08 38.38 23.23
CA VAL A 21 -18.76 37.71 23.13
C VAL A 21 -18.89 36.33 22.51
N PHE A 22 -19.92 35.56 22.87
CA PHE A 22 -20.20 34.26 22.27
C PHE A 22 -20.48 34.38 20.77
N PHE A 23 -21.33 35.33 20.36
CA PHE A 23 -21.63 35.58 18.96
C PHE A 23 -20.41 36.06 18.17
N LEU A 24 -19.59 36.95 18.73
CA LEU A 24 -18.34 37.40 18.10
C LEU A 24 -17.36 36.24 17.93
N GLY A 25 -17.16 35.42 18.96
CA GLY A 25 -16.29 34.24 18.90
C GLY A 25 -16.75 33.23 17.84
N TRP A 26 -18.07 32.99 17.76
CA TRP A 26 -18.65 32.15 16.72
C TRP A 26 -18.44 32.72 15.32
N LEU A 27 -18.69 34.02 15.14
CA LEU A 27 -18.57 34.69 13.85
C LEU A 27 -17.14 34.64 13.31
N ILE A 28 -16.14 34.86 14.17
CA ILE A 28 -14.72 34.78 13.81
C ILE A 28 -14.36 33.37 13.36
N ASN A 29 -14.85 32.34 14.06
CA ASN A 29 -14.56 30.93 13.74
C ASN A 29 -15.20 30.47 12.41
N VAL A 30 -16.35 31.05 12.06
CA VAL A 30 -16.99 30.83 10.74
C VAL A 30 -16.27 31.62 9.64
N SER A 31 -15.88 32.86 9.93
CA SER A 31 -15.26 33.76 8.94
C SER A 31 -13.83 33.37 8.56
N GLN A 32 -13.11 32.62 9.40
CA GLN A 32 -11.75 32.18 9.10
C GLN A 32 -11.68 30.96 8.17
N ARG A 33 -12.83 30.40 7.74
CA ARG A 33 -12.86 29.33 6.75
C ARG A 33 -12.83 29.91 5.35
N GLU A 34 -11.72 29.75 4.64
CA GLU A 34 -11.57 30.20 3.25
C GLU A 34 -12.19 29.21 2.26
N CYS A 35 -12.19 27.90 2.60
CA CYS A 35 -12.70 26.86 1.73
C CYS A 35 -13.41 25.73 2.52
N LYS A 36 -14.35 25.05 1.86
CA LYS A 36 -14.99 23.81 2.36
C LYS A 36 -14.74 22.63 1.43
N VAL A 37 -14.62 22.90 0.14
CA VAL A 37 -14.32 21.92 -0.90
C VAL A 37 -13.21 22.42 -1.81
N ASN A 38 -12.51 21.52 -2.48
CA ASN A 38 -11.42 21.88 -3.40
C ASN A 38 -11.85 22.84 -4.53
N ARG A 39 -13.15 22.88 -4.87
CA ARG A 39 -13.71 23.77 -5.88
C ARG A 39 -13.84 25.23 -5.42
N ASP A 40 -13.76 25.48 -4.11
CA ASP A 40 -13.76 26.84 -3.56
C ASP A 40 -12.39 27.52 -3.76
N CYS A 41 -11.34 26.72 -4.01
CA CYS A 41 -9.98 27.17 -4.30
C CYS A 41 -9.73 27.28 -5.81
N GLY A 42 -8.71 28.06 -6.21
CA GLY A 42 -8.30 28.22 -7.62
C GLY A 42 -7.81 26.91 -8.26
N SER A 43 -7.68 26.90 -9.59
CA SER A 43 -7.31 25.73 -10.42
C SER A 43 -6.05 24.98 -9.98
N GLU A 44 -5.08 25.71 -9.41
CA GLU A 44 -3.82 25.17 -8.91
C GLU A 44 -3.74 25.08 -7.38
N SER A 45 -4.88 25.04 -6.69
CA SER A 45 -4.94 24.93 -5.23
C SER A 45 -5.97 23.90 -4.75
N TYR A 46 -5.75 23.33 -3.56
CA TYR A 46 -6.67 22.41 -2.90
C TYR A 46 -7.06 22.94 -1.52
N CYS A 47 -8.22 22.50 -1.01
CA CYS A 47 -8.67 22.88 0.32
C CYS A 47 -8.00 21.98 1.37
N GLY A 48 -7.24 22.60 2.27
CA GLY A 48 -6.60 21.91 3.39
C GLY A 48 -7.57 21.55 4.50
N SER A 49 -7.13 20.68 5.41
CA SER A 49 -7.90 20.33 6.62
C SER A 49 -8.03 21.51 7.60
N ASP A 50 -7.20 22.53 7.43
CA ASP A 50 -7.23 23.81 8.10
C ASP A 50 -8.25 24.79 7.49
N PHE A 51 -9.03 24.37 6.48
CA PHE A 51 -10.00 25.21 5.76
C PHE A 51 -9.36 26.40 5.01
N SER A 52 -8.06 26.32 4.72
CA SER A 52 -7.32 27.28 3.89
C SER A 52 -6.96 26.66 2.54
N CYS A 53 -6.82 27.49 1.50
CA CYS A 53 -6.39 27.02 0.19
C CYS A 53 -4.86 26.87 0.12
N HIS A 54 -4.39 25.67 -0.19
CA HIS A 54 -2.96 25.36 -0.38
C HIS A 54 -2.65 25.15 -1.85
N SER A 55 -1.54 25.67 -2.34
CA SER A 55 -1.09 25.40 -3.71
C SER A 55 -0.69 23.94 -3.86
N TYR A 56 -1.06 23.32 -4.99
CA TYR A 56 -0.49 22.02 -5.32
C TYR A 56 1.03 22.16 -5.38
N PRO A 57 1.79 21.31 -4.67
CA PRO A 57 3.23 21.33 -4.81
C PRO A 57 3.51 21.10 -6.29
N THR A 58 4.07 22.11 -6.96
CA THR A 58 4.73 21.90 -8.24
C THR A 58 5.92 21.03 -7.88
N ILE A 59 5.72 19.71 -7.89
CA ILE A 59 6.78 18.74 -7.95
C ILE A 59 7.54 19.22 -9.16
N GLN A 60 8.64 19.95 -8.91
CA GLN A 60 9.63 20.21 -9.93
C GLN A 60 9.79 18.83 -10.53
N LYS A 61 9.47 18.70 -11.82
CA LYS A 61 9.82 17.51 -12.57
C LYS A 61 11.35 17.51 -12.53
N THR A 62 11.93 17.13 -11.39
CA THR A 62 13.13 16.36 -11.36
C THR A 62 12.69 15.20 -12.23
N ILE A 63 13.09 15.29 -13.49
CA ILE A 63 13.36 14.12 -14.29
C ILE A 63 14.39 13.42 -13.40
N VAL A 64 13.90 12.66 -12.42
CA VAL A 64 14.65 11.61 -11.79
C VAL A 64 14.99 10.79 -13.02
N GLN A 65 16.20 11.01 -13.53
CA GLN A 65 16.78 10.15 -14.53
C GLN A 65 16.79 8.80 -13.82
N TYR A 66 15.73 8.04 -14.03
CA TYR A 66 15.62 6.68 -13.56
C TYR A 66 16.70 5.94 -14.34
N ASN A 67 17.92 5.98 -13.81
CA ASN A 67 19.03 5.23 -14.34
C ASN A 67 18.81 3.79 -13.91
N LEU A 68 17.89 3.12 -14.62
CA LEU A 68 17.58 1.70 -14.49
C LEU A 68 18.77 0.81 -14.88
N PHE A 69 19.85 1.40 -15.39
CA PHE A 69 21.09 0.70 -15.75
C PHE A 69 21.69 -0.07 -14.57
N TRP A 70 21.87 0.58 -13.42
CA TRP A 70 22.43 -0.07 -12.23
C TRP A 70 21.54 -1.21 -11.69
N PRO A 71 20.21 -1.01 -11.50
CA PRO A 71 19.31 -2.10 -11.17
C PRO A 71 19.36 -3.28 -12.14
N ALA A 72 19.40 -3.00 -13.45
CA ALA A 72 19.46 -4.04 -14.48
C ALA A 72 20.77 -4.83 -14.43
N VAL A 73 21.91 -4.18 -14.20
CA VAL A 73 23.22 -4.85 -14.06
C VAL A 73 23.25 -5.78 -12.84
N ILE A 74 22.70 -5.34 -11.70
CA ILE A 74 22.64 -6.17 -10.48
C ILE A 74 21.80 -7.42 -10.73
N ILE A 75 20.62 -7.28 -11.33
CA ILE A 75 19.74 -8.41 -11.65
C ILE A 75 20.42 -9.35 -12.67
N GLY A 76 21.05 -8.79 -13.70
CA GLY A 76 21.79 -9.57 -14.70
C GLY A 76 22.92 -10.40 -14.08
N LEU A 77 23.74 -9.80 -13.20
CA LEU A 77 24.81 -10.50 -12.49
C LEU A 77 24.26 -11.62 -11.60
N ALA A 78 23.16 -11.37 -10.88
CA ALA A 78 22.54 -12.38 -10.01
C ALA A 78 22.10 -13.63 -10.80
N ILE A 79 21.53 -13.44 -11.99
CA ILE A 79 21.11 -14.55 -12.87
C ILE A 79 22.33 -15.35 -13.36
N VAL A 80 23.40 -14.67 -13.80
CA VAL A 80 24.62 -15.33 -14.30
C VAL A 80 25.29 -16.14 -13.19
N ILE A 81 25.42 -15.57 -11.98
CA ILE A 81 26.01 -16.26 -10.82
C ILE A 81 25.16 -17.48 -10.44
N SER A 82 23.83 -17.32 -10.40
CA SER A 82 22.92 -18.42 -10.09
C SER A 82 23.07 -19.56 -11.10
N ALA A 83 23.05 -19.24 -12.40
CA ALA A 83 23.24 -20.23 -13.46
C ALA A 83 24.60 -20.95 -13.37
N TRP A 84 25.66 -20.24 -12.98
CA TRP A 84 26.99 -20.83 -12.80
C TRP A 84 27.06 -21.79 -11.61
N ILE A 85 26.43 -21.42 -10.48
CA ILE A 85 26.32 -22.28 -9.30
C ILE A 85 25.53 -23.56 -9.63
N PHE A 86 24.37 -23.42 -10.29
CA PHE A 86 23.55 -24.57 -10.67
C PHE A 86 24.28 -25.49 -11.67
N LYS A 87 24.98 -24.92 -12.66
CA LYS A 87 25.80 -25.70 -13.60
C LYS A 87 26.90 -26.51 -12.91
N GLY A 88 27.46 -26.03 -11.79
CA GLY A 88 28.44 -26.75 -10.98
C GLY A 88 27.83 -27.78 -10.02
N GLY A 89 26.63 -27.53 -9.51
CA GLY A 89 25.95 -28.39 -8.52
C GLY A 89 25.17 -29.57 -9.12
N GLU A 90 24.69 -29.46 -10.35
CA GLU A 90 23.78 -30.43 -10.98
C GLU A 90 24.44 -31.81 -11.21
N LEU A 91 25.78 -31.87 -11.29
CA LEU A 91 26.52 -33.14 -11.41
C LEU A 91 26.65 -33.92 -10.11
N ARG A 92 26.44 -33.30 -8.92
CA ARG A 92 26.48 -33.99 -7.62
C ARG A 92 25.11 -34.53 -7.21
N PHE A 93 24.06 -33.71 -7.28
CA PHE A 93 22.72 -34.12 -6.84
C PHE A 93 22.08 -35.21 -7.70
N ARG A 94 22.36 -35.24 -9.01
CA ARG A 94 21.85 -36.29 -9.91
C ARG A 94 22.48 -37.66 -9.64
N LYS A 95 23.70 -37.71 -9.08
CA LYS A 95 24.37 -38.97 -8.72
C LYS A 95 23.80 -39.55 -7.42
N GLU A 96 23.58 -38.71 -6.41
CA GLU A 96 23.03 -39.15 -5.13
C GLU A 96 21.59 -39.64 -5.23
N GLN A 97 20.74 -38.98 -6.03
CA GLN A 97 19.37 -39.47 -6.24
C GLN A 97 19.30 -40.77 -7.05
N LYS A 98 20.21 -40.98 -8.01
CA LYS A 98 20.26 -42.27 -8.74
C LYS A 98 20.70 -43.42 -7.85
N GLN A 99 21.64 -43.21 -6.93
CA GLN A 99 22.06 -44.24 -5.97
C GLN A 99 20.94 -44.59 -4.98
N ALA A 100 20.27 -43.59 -4.39
CA ALA A 100 19.19 -43.83 -3.44
C ALA A 100 17.95 -44.51 -4.06
N VAL A 101 17.72 -44.33 -5.37
CA VAL A 101 16.64 -45.01 -6.10
C VAL A 101 17.04 -46.45 -6.46
N MET A 102 18.29 -46.70 -6.88
CA MET A 102 18.77 -48.05 -7.18
C MET A 102 18.80 -48.95 -5.94
N GLU A 103 19.23 -48.42 -4.79
CA GLU A 103 19.22 -49.14 -3.51
C GLU A 103 17.80 -49.58 -3.10
N LYS A 104 16.80 -48.72 -3.30
CA LYS A 104 15.39 -49.05 -3.04
C LYS A 104 14.76 -50.02 -4.04
N ILE A 105 15.35 -50.16 -5.23
CA ILE A 105 14.89 -51.10 -6.25
C ILE A 105 15.49 -52.48 -5.99
N GLU A 106 16.74 -52.57 -5.52
CA GLU A 106 17.39 -53.85 -5.19
C GLU A 106 16.77 -54.53 -3.95
N GLU A 107 16.22 -53.75 -3.01
CA GLU A 107 15.49 -54.31 -1.85
C GLU A 107 14.07 -54.79 -2.19
N LYS A 108 13.54 -54.43 -3.37
CA LYS A 108 12.18 -54.81 -3.81
C LYS A 108 12.21 -55.65 -5.08
N GLU A 109 12.65 -56.90 -4.97
CA GLU A 109 12.04 -58.03 -5.68
C GLU A 109 12.35 -59.32 -4.91
N PRO A 110 11.39 -60.26 -4.79
CA PRO A 110 10.58 -60.72 -5.91
C PRO A 110 9.06 -60.58 -5.68
N VAL A 111 8.29 -60.50 -6.76
CA VAL A 111 7.22 -61.47 -7.09
C VAL A 111 6.22 -60.89 -8.12
N GLU A 112 6.03 -61.72 -9.15
CA GLU A 112 4.93 -61.87 -10.10
C GLU A 112 4.63 -60.77 -11.14
N ASP A 113 5.20 -61.05 -12.32
CA ASP A 113 4.54 -61.06 -13.62
C ASP A 113 3.00 -61.05 -13.55
N ILE A 114 2.43 -59.86 -13.77
CA ILE A 114 1.04 -59.73 -14.21
C ILE A 114 1.08 -58.98 -15.52
N SER A 115 1.06 -59.76 -16.60
CA SER A 115 0.60 -59.34 -17.91
C SER A 115 -0.76 -58.66 -17.81
N GLU A 116 -0.88 -57.38 -18.22
CA GLU A 116 -1.79 -56.96 -19.28
C GLU A 116 -1.68 -55.46 -19.62
N PRO A 117 -1.97 -55.07 -20.87
CA PRO A 117 -1.77 -53.72 -21.37
C PRO A 117 -3.03 -52.88 -21.19
N TYR A 118 -2.90 -51.62 -20.75
CA TYR A 118 -3.98 -50.66 -20.97
C TYR A 118 -3.45 -49.25 -21.24
N TYR A 119 -3.50 -48.89 -22.53
CA TYR A 119 -3.33 -47.53 -23.02
C TYR A 119 -4.57 -46.71 -22.62
N LYS A 120 -4.37 -45.53 -22.01
CA LYS A 120 -5.42 -44.51 -21.98
C LYS A 120 -4.83 -43.12 -22.21
N SER A 121 -5.02 -42.67 -23.45
CA SER A 121 -4.91 -41.28 -23.88
C SER A 121 -6.09 -40.52 -23.30
N ASP A 122 -5.83 -39.42 -22.59
CA ASP A 122 -6.84 -38.40 -22.31
C ASP A 122 -6.23 -37.01 -22.54
N SER A 123 -6.44 -36.52 -23.76
CA SER A 123 -6.32 -35.13 -24.15
C SER A 123 -7.58 -34.36 -23.75
N ASN A 124 -7.48 -33.37 -22.86
CA ASN A 124 -8.45 -32.28 -22.68
C ASN A 124 -7.69 -31.11 -22.03
N VAL A 125 -7.21 -30.10 -22.77
CA VAL A 125 -7.96 -28.92 -23.24
C VAL A 125 -8.83 -28.28 -22.15
N ARG A 126 -8.29 -27.26 -21.46
CA ARG A 126 -8.98 -25.98 -21.23
C ARG A 126 -8.03 -24.92 -20.67
N THR A 127 -7.77 -23.88 -21.47
CA THR A 127 -7.25 -22.57 -21.05
C THR A 127 -8.39 -21.73 -20.46
N PRO A 128 -8.12 -20.94 -19.41
CA PRO A 128 -8.65 -19.59 -19.26
C PRO A 128 -7.68 -18.54 -19.80
#